data_AF-A0A2W6U421-F1
#
_entry.id   AF-A0A2W6U421-F1
#
_cell.length_a   1.000
_cell.length_b   1.000
_cell.length_c   1.000
_cell.angle_alpha   90.00
_cell.angle_beta   90.00
_cell.angle_gamma   90.00
#
_symmetry.space_group_name_H-M   'P 1'
#
loop_
_entity.id
_entity.type
_entity.pdbx_description
1 polymer ?
#
loop_
_entity_poly.entity_id
_entity_poly.type
_entity_poly.pdbx_seq_one_letter_code
_entity_poly.pdbx_strand_id
1 'polypeptide(L)'
;MRIRNLVVVGLLAMPLLALAAEDPAVASLNQRLLVLQSDMATADVASFEKLQAQQAIAALAKAKRKELDDARYLAERRVAIAEAASRAALARREADELERTRSELLIEASRRDAARARQEAEQLRVQTQIQAEEAERLRLAAEAETLARQDAETALTSVAGRQQARLSTAQQNAAKLAREEAELVSGQKLPASKFDGRGEIYTFSGDAFAAGQAALSAAAGNQAKALAEYLNIGKKGRVIIEAYDSANGVGQRRAQALKDALVAGGVAANRIQVTGKKAASTRARSAEVIIAP
;
A
#
# COMPACT_ATOMS: atom_id res chain seq x y z
N MET A 1 35.96 -101.94 69.11
CA MET A 1 34.88 -102.95 69.19
C MET A 1 33.89 -102.61 68.08
N ARG A 2 33.88 -103.23 66.89
CA ARG A 2 33.40 -104.59 66.53
C ARG A 2 32.10 -104.97 67.25
N ILE A 3 31.02 -105.09 66.47
CA ILE A 3 29.89 -106.06 66.46
C ILE A 3 28.74 -105.33 65.71
N ARG A 4 28.46 -105.56 64.43
CA ARG A 4 27.98 -106.77 63.70
C ARG A 4 26.45 -106.95 63.80
N ASN A 5 25.83 -106.76 62.64
CA ASN A 5 24.62 -107.37 62.08
C ASN A 5 23.35 -107.46 62.93
N LEU A 6 22.26 -106.90 62.39
CA LEU A 6 21.11 -107.73 62.03
C LEU A 6 20.25 -107.03 60.96
N VAL A 7 20.36 -107.59 59.76
CA VAL A 7 19.48 -107.37 58.62
C VAL A 7 18.18 -108.13 58.91
N VAL A 8 17.05 -107.42 58.93
CA VAL A 8 15.71 -108.02 58.85
C VAL A 8 15.09 -107.54 57.55
N VAL A 9 15.03 -108.46 56.59
CA VAL A 9 14.33 -108.31 55.31
C VAL A 9 12.84 -108.44 55.57
N GLY A 10 12.14 -107.31 55.63
CA GLY A 10 10.68 -107.25 55.57
C GLY A 10 10.24 -107.13 54.12
N LEU A 11 9.92 -108.27 53.49
CA LEU A 11 9.38 -108.34 52.13
C LEU A 11 7.92 -107.88 52.16
N LEU A 12 7.69 -106.56 52.05
CA LEU A 12 6.36 -105.98 51.85
C LEU A 12 6.04 -106.01 50.35
N ALA A 13 5.15 -106.93 49.98
CA ALA A 13 4.54 -107.01 48.65
C ALA A 13 3.76 -105.71 48.37
N MET A 14 4.35 -104.81 47.59
CA MET A 14 3.62 -103.71 46.96
C MET A 14 2.78 -104.28 45.82
N PRO A 15 1.46 -104.04 45.78
CA PRO A 15 0.71 -104.24 44.55
C PRO A 15 1.20 -103.19 43.54
N LEU A 16 1.90 -103.65 42.50
CA LEU A 16 2.08 -102.90 41.27
C LEU A 16 0.69 -102.66 40.68
N LEU A 17 0.06 -101.54 41.05
CA LEU A 17 -0.91 -100.89 40.19
C LEU A 17 -0.14 -100.57 38.91
N ALA A 18 -0.35 -101.40 37.89
CA ALA A 18 0.04 -101.07 36.53
C ALA A 18 -0.71 -99.78 36.15
N LEU A 19 -0.06 -98.63 36.34
CA LEU A 19 -0.41 -97.45 35.59
C LEU A 19 -0.23 -97.85 34.13
N ALA A 20 -1.35 -97.96 33.40
CA ALA A 20 -1.31 -98.00 31.95
C ALA A 20 -0.40 -96.85 31.51
N ALA A 21 0.67 -97.17 30.78
CA ALA A 21 1.56 -96.16 30.22
C ALA A 21 0.69 -95.16 29.46
N GLU A 22 0.67 -93.91 29.93
CA GLU A 22 -0.05 -92.82 29.27
C GLU A 22 0.45 -92.74 27.82
N ASP A 23 -0.46 -92.64 26.85
CA ASP A 23 -0.07 -92.55 25.43
C ASP A 23 0.89 -91.35 25.30
N PRO A 24 2.13 -91.54 24.79
CA PRO A 24 3.10 -90.45 24.67
C PRO A 24 2.55 -89.27 23.86
N ALA A 25 1.61 -89.51 22.94
CA ALA A 25 0.91 -88.45 22.21
C ALA A 25 0.08 -87.56 23.16
N VAL A 26 -0.68 -88.14 24.09
CA VAL A 26 -1.49 -87.41 25.08
C VAL A 26 -0.59 -86.55 25.97
N ALA A 27 0.51 -87.11 26.48
CA ALA A 27 1.47 -86.38 27.31
C ALA A 27 2.07 -85.17 26.56
N SER A 28 2.46 -85.37 25.29
CA SER A 28 3.02 -84.29 24.46
C SER A 28 2.02 -83.16 24.18
N LEU A 29 0.75 -83.49 23.89
CA LEU A 29 -0.30 -82.52 23.62
C LEU A 29 -0.70 -81.76 24.89
N ASN A 30 -0.75 -82.44 26.03
CA ASN A 30 -0.96 -81.81 27.34
C ASN A 30 0.16 -80.82 27.67
N GLN A 31 1.42 -81.18 27.42
CA GLN A 31 2.54 -80.27 27.67
C GLN A 31 2.45 -79.00 26.80
N ARG A 32 2.16 -79.14 25.49
CA ARG A 32 1.99 -77.99 24.59
C ARG A 32 0.84 -77.07 25.05
N LEU A 33 -0.27 -77.66 25.45
CA LEU A 33 -1.42 -76.91 25.94
C LEU A 33 -1.14 -76.24 27.29
N LEU A 34 -0.39 -76.89 28.18
CA LEU A 34 0.04 -76.32 29.45
C LEU A 34 0.96 -75.10 29.26
N VAL A 35 1.84 -75.12 28.26
CA VAL A 35 2.68 -73.95 27.92
C VAL A 35 1.80 -72.75 27.55
N LEU A 36 0.77 -72.96 26.72
CA LEU A 36 -0.18 -71.89 26.36
C LEU A 36 -1.03 -71.39 27.53
N GLN A 37 -1.18 -72.17 28.60
CA GLN A 37 -1.99 -71.81 29.76
C GLN A 37 -1.17 -71.17 30.87
N SER A 38 0.11 -71.54 30.98
CA SER A 38 1.02 -71.06 32.02
C SER A 38 1.77 -69.80 31.62
N ASP A 39 1.94 -69.54 30.32
CA ASP A 39 2.53 -68.29 29.83
C ASP A 39 1.56 -67.11 30.05
N MET A 40 2.01 -66.11 30.80
CA MET A 40 1.23 -64.90 31.13
C MET A 40 0.76 -64.15 29.88
N ALA A 41 1.54 -64.14 28.80
CA ALA A 41 1.16 -63.44 27.58
C ALA A 41 -0.04 -64.11 26.91
N THR A 42 -0.04 -65.45 26.88
CA THR A 42 -1.08 -66.22 26.21
C THR A 42 -2.23 -66.62 27.12
N ALA A 43 -2.07 -66.62 28.44
CA ALA A 43 -3.04 -67.16 29.42
C ALA A 43 -4.48 -66.68 29.17
N ASP A 44 -4.68 -65.37 28.98
CA ASP A 44 -5.99 -64.73 28.87
C ASP A 44 -6.55 -64.66 27.44
N VAL A 45 -5.88 -65.27 26.45
CA VAL A 45 -6.35 -65.29 25.06
C VAL A 45 -6.69 -66.70 24.58
N ALA A 46 -7.60 -66.78 23.60
CA ALA A 46 -8.02 -68.03 22.97
C ALA A 46 -8.53 -69.09 23.98
N SER A 47 -9.19 -68.64 25.07
CA SER A 47 -9.65 -69.53 26.15
C SER A 47 -10.64 -70.59 25.65
N PHE A 48 -11.44 -70.25 24.64
CA PHE A 48 -12.39 -71.17 24.02
C PHE A 48 -11.67 -72.30 23.26
N GLU A 49 -10.68 -71.96 22.44
CA GLU A 49 -9.90 -72.88 21.64
C GLU A 49 -9.05 -73.80 22.53
N LYS A 50 -8.49 -73.25 23.62
CA LYS A 50 -7.77 -74.03 24.64
C LYS A 50 -8.69 -75.03 25.34
N LEU A 51 -9.91 -74.63 25.69
CA LEU A 51 -10.88 -75.54 26.29
C LEU A 51 -11.26 -76.67 25.32
N GLN A 52 -11.46 -76.37 24.04
CA GLN A 52 -11.71 -77.39 23.01
C GLN A 52 -10.52 -78.34 22.83
N ALA A 53 -9.29 -77.83 22.89
CA ALA A 53 -8.08 -78.66 22.88
C ALA A 53 -8.01 -79.58 24.10
N GLN A 54 -8.31 -79.07 25.31
CA GLN A 54 -8.36 -79.90 26.52
C GLN A 54 -9.37 -81.04 26.39
N GLN A 55 -10.57 -80.74 25.88
CA GLN A 55 -11.62 -81.74 25.68
C GLN A 55 -11.22 -82.80 24.65
N ALA A 56 -10.56 -82.41 23.55
CA ALA A 56 -10.12 -83.34 22.53
C ALA A 56 -8.98 -84.25 23.02
N ILE A 57 -8.04 -83.73 23.82
CA ILE A 57 -7.00 -84.53 24.47
C ILE A 57 -7.62 -85.52 25.47
N ALA A 58 -8.59 -85.07 26.27
CA ALA A 58 -9.30 -85.94 27.20
C ALA A 58 -10.11 -87.06 26.49
N ALA A 59 -10.65 -86.78 25.30
CA ALA A 59 -11.30 -87.76 24.46
C ALA A 59 -10.31 -88.78 23.88
N LEU A 60 -9.14 -88.32 23.40
CA LEU A 60 -8.04 -89.20 22.95
C LEU A 60 -7.58 -90.16 24.05
N ALA A 61 -7.42 -89.67 25.27
CA ALA A 61 -7.02 -90.51 26.42
C ALA A 61 -8.00 -91.65 26.74
N LYS A 62 -9.26 -91.54 26.29
CA LYS A 62 -10.33 -92.54 26.50
C LYS A 62 -10.70 -93.32 25.24
N ALA A 63 -10.07 -93.03 24.10
CA ALA A 63 -10.44 -93.58 22.80
C ALA A 63 -10.16 -95.09 22.72
N LYS A 64 -11.05 -95.82 22.05
CA LYS A 64 -10.84 -97.25 21.76
C LYS A 64 -9.85 -97.40 20.61
N ARG A 65 -9.18 -98.56 20.52
CA ARG A 65 -8.18 -98.86 19.48
C ARG A 65 -8.64 -98.58 18.03
N LYS A 66 -9.93 -98.74 17.73
CA LYS A 66 -10.52 -98.48 16.39
C LYS A 66 -10.69 -96.99 16.08
N GLU A 67 -10.81 -96.14 17.10
CA GLU A 67 -11.08 -94.69 16.99
C GLU A 67 -9.83 -93.84 17.32
N LEU A 68 -8.73 -94.51 17.68
CA LEU A 68 -7.54 -93.88 18.24
C LEU A 68 -6.87 -92.91 17.25
N ASP A 69 -6.78 -93.28 15.98
CA ASP A 69 -6.17 -92.43 14.95
C ASP A 69 -7.02 -91.17 14.68
N ASP A 70 -8.34 -91.32 14.59
CA ASP A 70 -9.25 -90.18 14.41
C ASP A 70 -9.26 -89.25 15.63
N ALA A 71 -9.28 -89.81 16.83
CA ALA A 71 -9.19 -89.05 18.07
C ALA A 71 -7.85 -88.31 18.20
N ARG A 72 -6.74 -88.94 17.75
CA ARG A 72 -5.41 -88.34 17.75
C ARG A 72 -5.35 -87.16 16.78
N TYR A 73 -5.81 -87.36 15.55
CA TYR A 73 -5.87 -86.30 14.55
C TYR A 73 -6.70 -85.11 15.02
N LEU A 74 -7.86 -85.36 15.64
CA LEU A 74 -8.70 -84.30 16.19
C LEU A 74 -8.01 -83.54 17.32
N ALA A 75 -7.38 -84.25 18.27
CA ALA A 75 -6.65 -83.63 19.38
C ALA A 75 -5.47 -82.77 18.90
N GLU A 76 -4.65 -83.30 17.99
CA GLU A 76 -3.55 -82.57 17.36
C GLU A 76 -4.06 -81.30 16.66
N ARG A 77 -5.15 -81.42 15.89
CA ARG A 77 -5.73 -80.28 15.18
C ARG A 77 -6.26 -79.22 16.13
N ARG A 78 -6.91 -79.62 17.24
CA ARG A 78 -7.44 -78.66 18.24
C ARG A 78 -6.32 -77.94 18.98
N VAL A 79 -5.24 -78.64 19.35
CA VAL A 79 -4.05 -78.00 19.95
C VAL A 79 -3.42 -77.01 18.96
N ALA A 80 -3.26 -77.39 17.69
CA ALA A 80 -2.73 -76.50 16.66
C ALA A 80 -3.62 -75.24 16.45
N ILE A 81 -4.95 -75.41 16.51
CA ILE A 81 -5.89 -74.28 16.45
C ILE A 81 -5.73 -73.36 17.67
N ALA A 82 -5.60 -73.92 18.88
CA ALA A 82 -5.37 -73.14 20.09
C ALA A 82 -4.06 -72.33 20.01
N GLU A 83 -2.98 -72.94 19.55
CA GLU A 83 -1.69 -72.26 19.34
C GLU A 83 -1.78 -71.13 18.30
N ALA A 84 -2.46 -71.39 17.17
CA ALA A 84 -2.66 -70.39 16.14
C ALA A 84 -3.55 -69.23 16.61
N ALA A 85 -4.62 -69.54 17.35
CA ALA A 85 -5.53 -68.54 17.91
C ALA A 85 -4.84 -67.68 18.97
N SER A 86 -4.04 -68.27 19.87
CA SER A 86 -3.25 -67.52 20.85
C SER A 86 -2.23 -66.59 20.17
N ARG A 87 -1.49 -67.05 19.17
CA ARG A 87 -0.57 -66.20 18.40
C ARG A 87 -1.29 -65.06 17.66
N ALA A 88 -2.43 -65.35 17.04
CA ALA A 88 -3.22 -64.34 16.35
C ALA A 88 -3.79 -63.29 17.31
N ALA A 89 -4.22 -63.70 18.51
CA ALA A 89 -4.74 -62.78 19.52
C ALA A 89 -3.64 -61.86 20.08
N LEU A 90 -2.42 -62.38 20.29
CA LEU A 90 -1.27 -61.56 20.69
C LEU A 90 -0.89 -60.54 19.62
N ALA A 91 -0.77 -60.97 18.37
CA ALA A 91 -0.46 -60.07 17.25
C ALA A 91 -1.50 -58.96 17.09
N ARG A 92 -2.79 -59.24 17.37
CA ARG A 92 -3.84 -58.22 17.38
C ARG A 92 -3.66 -57.21 18.50
N ARG A 93 -3.32 -57.65 19.72
CA ARG A 93 -3.05 -56.74 20.84
C ARG A 93 -1.88 -55.81 20.53
N GLU A 94 -0.79 -56.34 20.00
CA GLU A 94 0.36 -55.55 19.59
C GLU A 94 0.00 -54.54 18.49
N ALA A 95 -0.79 -54.94 17.49
CA ALA A 95 -1.28 -54.02 16.46
C ALA A 95 -2.15 -52.90 17.06
N ASP A 96 -3.04 -53.22 18.01
CA ASP A 96 -3.86 -52.22 18.69
C ASP A 96 -3.03 -51.25 19.54
N GLU A 97 -1.98 -51.74 20.21
CA GLU A 97 -1.04 -50.89 20.96
C GLU A 97 -0.26 -49.97 20.03
N LEU A 98 0.28 -50.50 18.94
CA LEU A 98 1.00 -49.71 17.93
C LEU A 98 0.10 -48.66 17.28
N GLU A 99 -1.17 -48.97 17.00
CA GLU A 99 -2.10 -47.98 16.45
C GLU A 99 -2.43 -46.87 17.45
N ARG A 100 -2.55 -47.18 18.74
CA ARG A 100 -2.70 -46.16 19.80
C ARG A 100 -1.47 -45.26 19.86
N THR A 101 -0.27 -45.83 19.92
CA THR A 101 0.99 -45.06 19.92
C THR A 101 1.11 -44.22 18.66
N ARG A 102 0.79 -44.77 17.49
CA ARG A 102 0.77 -44.03 16.22
C ARG A 102 -0.19 -42.85 16.27
N SER A 103 -1.39 -43.06 16.81
CA SER A 103 -2.41 -42.00 16.95
C SER A 103 -1.94 -40.89 17.88
N GLU A 104 -1.31 -41.24 19.01
CA GLU A 104 -0.73 -40.27 19.94
C GLU A 104 0.40 -39.45 19.30
N LEU A 105 1.31 -40.11 18.57
CA LEU A 105 2.39 -39.44 17.84
C LEU A 105 1.87 -38.50 16.76
N LEU A 106 0.83 -38.88 16.04
CA LEU A 106 0.20 -38.00 15.03
C LEU A 106 -0.46 -36.79 15.67
N ILE A 107 -1.13 -36.96 16.82
CA ILE A 107 -1.70 -35.84 17.58
C ILE A 107 -0.59 -34.90 18.05
N GLU A 108 0.52 -35.44 18.57
CA GLU A 108 1.65 -34.62 19.02
C GLU A 108 2.31 -33.86 17.85
N ALA A 109 2.55 -34.53 16.71
CA ALA A 109 3.06 -33.91 15.50
C ALA A 109 2.14 -32.77 15.04
N SER A 110 0.82 -33.03 14.97
CA SER A 110 -0.19 -32.03 14.62
C SER A 110 -0.19 -30.83 15.57
N ARG A 111 -0.04 -31.06 16.89
CA ARG A 111 0.07 -29.98 17.88
C ARG A 111 1.32 -29.13 17.67
N ARG A 112 2.47 -29.75 17.37
CA ARG A 112 3.72 -29.04 17.08
C ARG A 112 3.61 -28.22 15.80
N ASP A 113 3.00 -28.78 14.76
CA ASP A 113 2.73 -28.06 13.50
C ASP A 113 1.81 -26.87 13.71
N ALA A 114 0.70 -27.05 14.44
CA ALA A 114 -0.21 -25.97 14.77
C ALA A 114 0.47 -24.86 15.60
N ALA A 115 1.37 -25.21 16.51
CA ALA A 115 2.15 -24.23 17.27
C ALA A 115 3.10 -23.43 16.37
N ARG A 116 3.82 -24.09 15.46
CA ARG A 116 4.69 -23.41 14.47
C ARG A 116 3.90 -22.48 13.55
N ALA A 117 2.78 -22.95 13.01
CA ALA A 117 1.92 -22.14 12.15
C ALA A 117 1.38 -20.89 12.88
N ARG A 118 1.05 -21.00 14.18
CA ARG A 118 0.65 -19.83 14.99
C ARG A 118 1.79 -18.85 15.18
N GLN A 119 3.00 -19.33 15.46
CA GLN A 119 4.18 -18.47 15.60
C GLN A 119 4.49 -17.73 14.29
N GLU A 120 4.44 -18.41 13.15
CA GLU A 120 4.63 -17.80 11.84
C GLU A 120 3.54 -16.76 11.52
N ALA A 121 2.28 -17.07 11.82
CA ALA A 121 1.17 -16.14 11.65
C ALA A 121 1.31 -14.89 12.55
N GLU A 122 1.76 -15.06 13.79
CA GLU A 122 2.03 -13.95 14.70
C GLU A 122 3.19 -13.08 14.20
N GLN A 123 4.29 -13.69 13.74
CA GLN A 123 5.42 -12.96 13.15
C GLN A 123 4.99 -12.14 11.94
N LEU A 124 4.22 -12.73 11.03
CA LEU A 124 3.69 -12.03 9.87
C LEU A 124 2.77 -10.88 10.28
N ARG A 125 1.90 -11.09 11.29
CA ARG A 125 1.03 -10.03 11.80
C ARG A 125 1.82 -8.86 12.37
N VAL A 126 2.88 -9.12 13.12
CA VAL A 126 3.78 -8.10 13.66
C VAL A 126 4.49 -7.36 12.53
N GLN A 127 5.01 -8.07 11.53
CA GLN A 127 5.67 -7.44 10.38
C GLN A 127 4.73 -6.52 9.60
N THR A 128 3.49 -6.95 9.36
CA THR A 128 2.47 -6.11 8.70
C THR A 128 2.13 -4.88 9.54
N GLN A 129 2.06 -5.01 10.88
CA GLN A 129 1.84 -3.86 11.76
C GLN A 129 2.99 -2.85 11.70
N ILE A 130 4.24 -3.33 11.72
CA ILE A 130 5.43 -2.47 11.59
C ILE A 130 5.41 -1.73 10.26
N GLN A 131 5.16 -2.44 9.15
CA GLN A 131 5.07 -1.82 7.82
C GLN A 131 3.96 -0.76 7.74
N ALA A 132 2.80 -1.01 8.39
CA ALA A 132 1.72 -0.05 8.45
C ALA A 132 2.10 1.19 9.28
N GLU A 133 2.78 1.02 10.42
CA GLU A 133 3.27 2.15 11.23
C GLU A 133 4.33 2.97 10.46
N GLU A 134 5.27 2.30 9.79
CA GLU A 134 6.29 2.96 8.98
C GLU A 134 5.68 3.73 7.81
N ALA A 135 4.71 3.14 7.11
CA ALA A 135 3.98 3.81 6.04
C ALA A 135 3.23 5.05 6.55
N GLU A 136 2.58 4.95 7.72
CA GLU A 136 1.90 6.09 8.34
C GLU A 136 2.89 7.18 8.75
N ARG A 137 4.04 6.81 9.33
CA ARG A 137 5.11 7.79 9.63
C ARG A 137 5.62 8.50 8.39
N LEU A 138 5.85 7.77 7.30
CA LEU A 138 6.27 8.35 6.03
C LEU A 138 5.20 9.29 5.45
N ARG A 139 3.92 8.92 5.58
CA ARG A 139 2.81 9.78 5.16
C ARG A 139 2.78 11.10 5.95
N LEU A 140 2.87 11.02 7.28
CA LEU A 140 2.92 12.20 8.14
C LEU A 140 4.14 13.08 7.85
N ALA A 141 5.30 12.48 7.56
CA ALA A 141 6.49 13.22 7.18
C ALA A 141 6.32 13.94 5.82
N ALA A 142 5.71 13.28 4.83
CA ALA A 142 5.41 13.88 3.54
C ALA A 142 4.39 15.02 3.66
N GLU A 143 3.33 14.83 4.47
CA GLU A 143 2.36 15.88 4.78
C GLU A 143 3.03 17.08 5.44
N ALA A 144 3.90 16.88 6.43
CA ALA A 144 4.67 17.95 7.07
C ALA A 144 5.59 18.67 6.06
N GLU A 145 6.25 17.95 5.16
CA GLU A 145 7.08 18.55 4.11
C GLU A 145 6.24 19.39 3.14
N THR A 146 5.09 18.88 2.70
CA THR A 146 4.20 19.64 1.80
C THR A 146 3.67 20.91 2.46
N LEU A 147 3.32 20.86 3.75
CA LEU A 147 2.92 22.05 4.51
C LEU A 147 4.07 23.06 4.59
N ALA A 148 5.28 22.61 4.91
CA ALA A 148 6.47 23.47 4.97
C ALA A 148 6.78 24.15 3.62
N ARG A 149 6.58 23.43 2.49
CA ARG A 149 6.71 23.99 1.14
C ARG A 149 5.64 25.06 0.85
N GLN A 150 4.38 24.81 1.22
CA GLN A 150 3.30 25.79 1.06
C GLN A 150 3.53 27.05 1.89
N ASP A 151 4.02 26.90 3.12
CA ASP A 151 4.39 28.02 3.99
C ASP A 151 5.52 28.85 3.38
N ALA A 152 6.55 28.19 2.85
CA ALA A 152 7.65 28.86 2.15
C ALA A 152 7.18 29.59 0.88
N GLU A 153 6.31 29.00 0.07
CA GLU A 153 5.74 29.62 -1.12
C GLU A 153 4.86 30.82 -0.78
N THR A 154 4.05 30.72 0.27
CA THR A 154 3.23 31.81 0.79
C THR A 154 4.11 32.97 1.28
N ALA A 155 5.19 32.66 2.01
CA ALA A 155 6.16 33.67 2.45
C ALA A 155 6.84 34.37 1.27
N LEU A 156 7.29 33.63 0.26
CA LEU A 156 7.91 34.18 -0.96
C LEU A 156 6.93 35.07 -1.73
N THR A 157 5.69 34.61 -1.92
CA THR A 157 4.64 35.38 -2.59
C THR A 157 4.32 36.68 -1.84
N SER A 158 4.28 36.64 -0.51
CA SER A 158 4.08 37.83 0.31
C SER A 158 5.21 38.85 0.18
N VAL A 159 6.47 38.39 0.07
CA VAL A 159 7.65 39.25 -0.11
C VAL A 159 7.66 39.83 -1.52
N ALA A 160 7.40 39.00 -2.54
CA ALA A 160 7.28 39.44 -3.93
C ALA A 160 6.18 40.49 -4.10
N GLY A 161 5.00 40.28 -3.51
CA GLY A 161 3.90 41.25 -3.52
C GLY A 161 4.27 42.58 -2.85
N ARG A 162 4.97 42.53 -1.71
CA ARG A 162 5.49 43.75 -1.04
C ARG A 162 6.53 44.48 -1.89
N GLN A 163 7.40 43.76 -2.59
CA GLN A 163 8.41 44.36 -3.47
C GLN A 163 7.76 44.97 -4.72
N GLN A 164 6.79 44.29 -5.33
CA GLN A 164 6.01 44.81 -6.47
C GLN A 164 5.29 46.11 -6.11
N ALA A 165 4.65 46.17 -4.93
CA ALA A 165 3.95 47.35 -4.46
C ALA A 165 4.92 48.54 -4.22
N ARG A 166 6.12 48.28 -3.69
CA ARG A 166 7.16 49.31 -3.54
C ARG A 166 7.63 49.85 -4.88
N LEU A 167 7.85 48.96 -5.86
CA LEU A 167 8.27 49.36 -7.21
C LEU A 167 7.19 50.20 -7.91
N SER A 168 5.91 49.82 -7.84
CA SER A 168 4.84 50.61 -8.46
C SER A 168 4.69 51.99 -7.80
N THR A 169 4.79 52.06 -6.48
CA THR A 169 4.77 53.34 -5.74
C THR A 169 5.93 54.24 -6.15
N ALA A 170 7.15 53.69 -6.28
CA ALA A 170 8.31 54.44 -6.74
C ALA A 170 8.14 54.95 -8.18
N GLN A 171 7.61 54.12 -9.10
CA GLN A 171 7.33 54.52 -10.48
C GLN A 171 6.29 55.64 -10.58
N GLN A 172 5.21 55.57 -9.79
CA GLN A 172 4.19 56.62 -9.74
C GLN A 172 4.77 57.95 -9.25
N ASN A 173 5.61 57.91 -8.20
CA ASN A 173 6.25 59.11 -7.66
C ASN A 173 7.23 59.73 -8.67
N ALA A 174 8.05 58.91 -9.35
CA ALA A 174 8.96 59.38 -10.39
C ALA A 174 8.21 60.03 -11.57
N ALA A 175 7.09 59.44 -12.00
CA ALA A 175 6.25 60.03 -13.05
C ALA A 175 5.61 61.36 -12.61
N LYS A 176 5.17 61.46 -11.35
CA LYS A 176 4.63 62.71 -10.80
C LYS A 176 5.68 63.83 -10.79
N LEU A 177 6.89 63.53 -10.33
CA LEU A 177 8.01 64.49 -10.32
C LEU A 177 8.37 64.95 -11.73
N ALA A 178 8.47 64.03 -12.70
CA ALA A 178 8.76 64.38 -14.09
C ALA A 178 7.70 65.30 -14.73
N ARG A 179 6.43 65.19 -14.30
CA ARG A 179 5.37 66.11 -14.74
C ARG A 179 5.53 67.49 -14.13
N GLU A 180 5.78 67.57 -12.82
CA GLU A 180 6.03 68.82 -12.13
C GLU A 180 7.23 69.56 -12.78
N GLU A 181 8.30 68.84 -13.13
CA GLU A 181 9.45 69.40 -13.86
C GLU A 181 9.08 69.91 -15.25
N ALA A 182 8.29 69.17 -16.04
CA ALA A 182 7.90 69.60 -17.38
C ALA A 182 6.88 70.76 -17.39
N GLU A 183 5.97 70.82 -16.42
CA GLU A 183 5.06 71.96 -16.23
C GLU A 183 5.83 73.21 -15.80
N LEU A 184 6.87 73.07 -14.98
CA LEU A 184 7.76 74.16 -14.58
C LEU A 184 8.62 74.68 -15.74
N VAL A 185 9.12 73.79 -16.62
CA VAL A 185 9.98 74.18 -17.75
C VAL A 185 9.20 74.77 -18.92
N SER A 186 8.01 74.23 -19.23
CA SER A 186 7.20 74.66 -20.38
C SER A 186 6.34 75.90 -20.11
N GLY A 187 6.05 76.20 -18.84
CA GLY A 187 5.13 77.27 -18.45
C GLY A 187 3.68 77.06 -18.93
N GLN A 188 3.34 75.83 -19.38
CA GLN A 188 2.05 75.46 -19.95
C GLN A 188 1.56 74.15 -19.31
N LYS A 189 0.24 74.01 -19.18
CA LYS A 189 -0.36 72.84 -18.51
C LYS A 189 -0.44 71.64 -19.45
N LEU A 190 0.06 70.49 -19.00
CA LEU A 190 -0.05 69.23 -19.73
C LEU A 190 -1.52 68.76 -19.84
N PRO A 191 -1.91 68.09 -20.94
CA PRO A 191 -3.22 67.46 -21.05
C PRO A 191 -3.45 66.39 -19.96
N ALA A 192 -4.71 66.11 -19.63
CA ALA A 192 -5.06 65.15 -18.59
C ALA A 192 -4.47 63.75 -18.89
N SER A 193 -3.75 63.17 -17.93
CA SER A 193 -3.02 61.91 -18.13
C SER A 193 -3.42 60.80 -17.16
N LYS A 194 -3.45 59.55 -17.65
CA LYS A 194 -3.69 58.33 -16.86
C LYS A 194 -2.69 57.24 -17.25
N PHE A 195 -2.36 56.34 -16.32
CA PHE A 195 -1.56 55.15 -16.61
C PHE A 195 -2.48 53.94 -16.76
N ASP A 196 -2.31 53.18 -17.86
CA ASP A 196 -2.92 51.87 -18.05
C ASP A 196 -1.88 50.86 -18.59
N GLY A 197 -2.31 49.63 -18.90
CA GLY A 197 -1.43 48.58 -19.41
C GLY A 197 -0.75 48.88 -20.76
N ARG A 198 -1.14 49.96 -21.46
CA ARG A 198 -0.53 50.43 -22.72
C ARG A 198 0.53 51.52 -22.49
N GLY A 199 0.64 52.04 -21.26
CA GLY A 199 1.58 53.09 -20.89
C GLY A 199 0.89 54.34 -20.35
N GLU A 200 1.54 55.50 -20.52
CA GLU A 200 1.03 56.79 -20.08
C GLU A 200 0.16 57.42 -21.17
N ILE A 201 -1.09 57.73 -20.87
CA ILE A 201 -2.08 58.20 -21.85
C ILE A 201 -2.49 59.62 -21.54
N TYR A 202 -2.13 60.54 -22.42
CA TYR A 202 -2.58 61.92 -22.42
C TYR A 202 -3.86 62.07 -23.25
N THR A 203 -4.90 62.63 -22.65
CA THR A 203 -6.22 62.78 -23.29
C THR A 203 -6.47 64.24 -23.65
N PHE A 204 -6.78 64.46 -24.92
CA PHE A 204 -7.27 65.73 -25.46
C PHE A 204 -8.81 65.69 -25.47
N SER A 205 -9.44 66.69 -24.87
CA SER A 205 -10.90 66.79 -24.71
C SER A 205 -11.62 67.12 -26.03
N GLY A 206 -12.95 67.05 -26.01
CA GLY A 206 -13.79 67.22 -27.21
C GLY A 206 -13.66 68.57 -27.92
N ASP A 207 -13.17 69.59 -27.23
CA ASP A 207 -12.91 70.95 -27.70
C ASP A 207 -11.50 71.14 -28.31
N ALA A 208 -10.67 70.09 -28.31
CA ALA A 208 -9.36 70.13 -28.95
C ALA A 208 -9.45 70.28 -30.48
N PHE A 209 -10.58 69.88 -31.06
CA PHE A 209 -10.91 70.02 -32.48
C PHE A 209 -12.34 70.51 -32.65
N ALA A 210 -12.60 71.38 -33.61
CA ALA A 210 -13.97 71.76 -33.96
C ALA A 210 -14.74 70.56 -34.58
N ALA A 211 -16.08 70.57 -34.47
CA ALA A 211 -16.93 69.51 -34.98
C ALA A 211 -16.71 69.28 -36.49
N GLY A 212 -16.41 68.05 -36.89
CA GLY A 212 -16.10 67.68 -38.28
C GLY A 212 -14.76 68.23 -38.82
N GLN A 213 -14.02 69.00 -38.03
CA GLN A 213 -12.73 69.59 -38.40
C GLN A 213 -11.55 68.79 -37.83
N ALA A 214 -10.39 68.95 -38.46
CA ALA A 214 -9.14 68.31 -38.07
C ALA A 214 -8.08 69.28 -37.52
N ALA A 215 -8.33 70.59 -37.58
CA ALA A 215 -7.42 71.60 -37.05
C ALA A 215 -7.51 71.64 -35.51
N LEU A 216 -6.34 71.72 -34.85
CA LEU A 216 -6.24 71.90 -33.40
C LEU A 216 -6.74 73.29 -33.00
N SER A 217 -7.47 73.36 -31.89
CA SER A 217 -7.74 74.63 -31.23
C SER A 217 -6.46 75.25 -30.66
N ALA A 218 -6.46 76.56 -30.40
CA ALA A 218 -5.29 77.24 -29.80
C ALA A 218 -4.88 76.60 -28.45
N ALA A 219 -5.86 76.21 -27.63
CA ALA A 219 -5.62 75.54 -26.35
C ALA A 219 -4.98 74.15 -26.53
N ALA A 220 -5.50 73.35 -27.48
CA ALA A 220 -4.93 72.04 -27.79
C ALA A 220 -3.53 72.14 -28.43
N GLY A 221 -3.29 73.19 -29.21
CA GLY A 221 -1.95 73.51 -29.73
C GLY A 221 -0.94 73.78 -28.61
N ASN A 222 -1.32 74.53 -27.57
CA ASN A 222 -0.46 74.78 -26.41
C ASN A 222 -0.23 73.50 -25.58
N GLN A 223 -1.26 72.69 -25.39
CA GLN A 223 -1.15 71.38 -24.73
C GLN A 223 -0.23 70.42 -25.50
N ALA A 224 -0.29 70.43 -26.84
CA ALA A 224 0.59 69.64 -27.69
C ALA A 224 2.06 70.10 -27.59
N LYS A 225 2.31 71.41 -27.48
CA LYS A 225 3.66 71.94 -27.24
C LYS A 225 4.22 71.51 -25.89
N ALA A 226 3.45 71.65 -24.81
CA ALA A 226 3.84 71.19 -23.48
C ALA A 226 4.11 69.67 -23.47
N LEU A 227 3.28 68.89 -24.16
CA LEU A 227 3.47 67.45 -24.29
C LEU A 227 4.73 67.11 -25.11
N ALA A 228 5.04 67.87 -26.16
CA ALA A 228 6.26 67.69 -26.93
C ALA A 228 7.52 67.92 -26.08
N GLU A 229 7.52 68.96 -25.24
CA GLU A 229 8.60 69.22 -24.29
C GLU A 229 8.75 68.10 -23.26
N TYR A 230 7.65 67.62 -22.68
CA TYR A 230 7.66 66.44 -21.79
C TYR A 230 8.22 65.18 -22.48
N LEU A 231 7.88 64.95 -23.75
CA LEU A 231 8.39 63.84 -24.56
C LEU A 231 9.88 63.97 -24.92
N ASN A 232 10.42 65.19 -24.94
CA ASN A 232 11.83 65.46 -25.20
C ASN A 232 12.67 65.37 -23.91
N ILE A 233 12.12 65.81 -22.77
CA ILE A 233 12.79 65.81 -21.46
C ILE A 233 12.73 64.42 -20.81
N GLY A 234 11.54 63.80 -20.76
CA GLY A 234 11.25 62.69 -19.85
C GLY A 234 11.33 61.29 -20.45
N LYS A 235 10.74 61.02 -21.63
CA LYS A 235 10.53 59.63 -22.11
C LYS A 235 10.81 59.42 -23.60
N LYS A 236 11.72 58.47 -23.90
CA LYS A 236 12.13 58.06 -25.26
C LYS A 236 11.26 56.96 -25.90
N GLY A 237 10.15 56.58 -25.27
CA GLY A 237 9.24 55.52 -25.75
C GLY A 237 8.55 55.84 -27.09
N ARG A 238 7.94 54.82 -27.71
CA ARG A 238 7.11 55.00 -28.91
C ARG A 238 5.82 55.73 -28.54
N VAL A 239 5.43 56.69 -29.36
CA VAL A 239 4.22 57.49 -29.18
C VAL A 239 3.15 57.00 -30.15
N ILE A 240 1.99 56.65 -29.65
CA ILE A 240 0.83 56.23 -30.44
C ILE A 240 -0.27 57.26 -30.25
N ILE A 241 -0.69 57.90 -31.35
CA ILE A 241 -1.78 58.85 -31.35
C ILE A 241 -3.03 58.17 -31.85
N GLU A 242 -4.05 58.13 -31.02
CA GLU A 242 -5.38 57.65 -31.38
C GLU A 242 -6.37 58.82 -31.38
N ALA A 243 -6.92 59.18 -32.54
CA ALA A 243 -7.93 60.24 -32.61
C ALA A 243 -9.26 59.71 -33.14
N TYR A 244 -10.34 60.30 -32.64
CA TYR A 244 -11.69 59.78 -32.75
C TYR A 244 -12.59 60.79 -33.46
N ASP A 245 -13.37 60.35 -34.45
CA ASP A 245 -14.52 61.10 -34.99
C ASP A 245 -15.56 60.15 -35.61
N SER A 246 -16.83 60.57 -35.64
CA SER A 246 -17.92 59.79 -36.22
C SER A 246 -17.89 59.80 -37.76
N ALA A 247 -17.36 60.86 -38.36
CA ALA A 247 -17.19 60.97 -39.81
C ALA A 247 -15.97 60.20 -40.29
N ASN A 248 -16.12 59.57 -41.46
CA ASN A 248 -15.07 58.74 -42.04
C ASN A 248 -13.84 59.59 -42.39
N GLY A 249 -12.65 59.12 -42.02
CA GLY A 249 -11.37 59.80 -42.27
C GLY A 249 -11.08 61.07 -41.45
N VAL A 250 -12.05 61.62 -40.70
CA VAL A 250 -11.80 62.81 -39.84
C VAL A 250 -10.88 62.45 -38.66
N GLY A 251 -11.09 61.30 -38.02
CA GLY A 251 -10.20 60.82 -36.95
C GLY A 251 -8.74 60.69 -37.40
N GLN A 252 -8.50 60.19 -38.63
CA GLN A 252 -7.14 60.08 -39.17
C GLN A 252 -6.49 61.46 -39.36
N ARG A 253 -7.24 62.42 -39.89
CA ARG A 253 -6.75 63.80 -40.08
C ARG A 253 -6.45 64.49 -38.75
N ARG A 254 -7.24 64.24 -37.70
CA ARG A 254 -6.96 64.74 -36.33
C ARG A 254 -5.69 64.14 -35.74
N ALA A 255 -5.50 62.82 -35.88
CA ALA A 255 -4.28 62.17 -35.42
C ALA A 255 -3.04 62.72 -36.15
N GLN A 256 -3.17 62.99 -37.44
CA GLN A 256 -2.11 63.62 -38.24
C GLN A 256 -1.82 65.06 -37.78
N ALA A 257 -2.84 65.89 -37.56
CA ALA A 257 -2.66 67.25 -37.06
C ALA A 257 -1.95 67.29 -35.69
N LEU A 258 -2.26 66.33 -34.82
CA LEU A 258 -1.58 66.19 -33.53
C LEU A 258 -0.14 65.70 -33.67
N LYS A 259 0.12 64.77 -34.61
CA LYS A 259 1.48 64.37 -34.98
C LYS A 259 2.29 65.57 -35.47
N ASP A 260 1.74 66.37 -36.37
CA ASP A 260 2.42 67.53 -36.94
C ASP A 260 2.74 68.57 -35.85
N ALA A 261 1.83 68.78 -34.89
CA ALA A 261 2.07 69.65 -33.74
C ALA A 261 3.18 69.13 -32.81
N LEU A 262 3.24 67.82 -32.53
CA LEU A 262 4.32 67.23 -31.73
C LEU A 262 5.67 67.27 -32.45
N VAL A 263 5.69 67.03 -33.76
CA VAL A 263 6.89 67.14 -34.59
C VAL A 263 7.39 68.59 -34.64
N ALA A 264 6.48 69.57 -34.76
CA ALA A 264 6.82 70.99 -34.68
C ALA A 264 7.40 71.37 -33.30
N GLY A 265 7.00 70.65 -32.24
CA GLY A 265 7.59 70.75 -30.90
C GLY A 265 8.90 69.95 -30.71
N GLY A 266 9.49 69.39 -31.77
CA GLY A 266 10.79 68.72 -31.74
C GLY A 266 10.76 67.21 -31.50
N VAL A 267 9.59 66.57 -31.41
CA VAL A 267 9.49 65.11 -31.27
C VAL A 267 9.80 64.43 -32.61
N ALA A 268 10.75 63.50 -32.64
CA ALA A 268 11.13 62.82 -33.87
C ALA A 268 9.95 62.05 -34.52
N ALA A 269 9.65 62.32 -35.79
CA ALA A 269 8.47 61.82 -36.49
C ALA A 269 8.41 60.28 -36.61
N ASN A 270 9.56 59.61 -36.59
CA ASN A 270 9.70 58.15 -36.59
C ASN A 270 9.25 57.49 -35.27
N ARG A 271 9.14 58.25 -34.18
CA ARG A 271 8.62 57.78 -32.89
C ARG A 271 7.11 57.79 -32.82
N ILE A 272 6.45 58.50 -33.74
CA ILE A 272 5.01 58.77 -33.68
C ILE A 272 4.26 57.94 -34.71
N GLN A 273 3.42 57.03 -34.21
CA GLN A 273 2.43 56.31 -34.98
C GLN A 273 1.06 56.98 -34.81
N VAL A 274 0.31 57.12 -35.89
CA VAL A 274 -1.03 57.73 -35.89
C VAL A 274 -2.07 56.69 -36.26
N THR A 275 -3.21 56.73 -35.60
CA THR A 275 -4.36 55.86 -35.88
C THR A 275 -5.66 56.64 -35.68
N GLY A 276 -6.38 56.87 -36.75
CA GLY A 276 -7.73 57.41 -36.73
C GLY A 276 -8.76 56.32 -36.52
N LYS A 277 -9.62 56.47 -35.52
CA LYS A 277 -10.73 55.55 -35.24
C LYS A 277 -12.06 56.20 -35.60
N LYS A 278 -12.90 55.47 -36.35
CA LYS A 278 -14.30 55.87 -36.61
C LYS A 278 -15.14 55.57 -35.37
N ALA A 279 -15.17 56.51 -34.44
CA ALA A 279 -15.96 56.43 -33.22
C ALA A 279 -16.29 57.84 -32.72
N ALA A 280 -17.38 57.97 -31.96
CA ALA A 280 -17.83 59.28 -31.48
C ALA A 280 -16.74 59.98 -30.65
N SER A 281 -16.37 61.19 -31.07
CA SER A 281 -15.63 62.13 -30.22
C SER A 281 -16.57 62.57 -29.10
N THR A 282 -16.17 62.38 -27.85
CA THR A 282 -16.98 62.79 -26.69
C THR A 282 -16.44 64.10 -26.12
N ARG A 283 -17.22 64.77 -25.26
CA ARG A 283 -16.74 65.95 -24.53
C ARG A 283 -15.44 65.66 -23.76
N ALA A 284 -15.31 64.44 -23.25
CA ALA A 284 -14.15 64.01 -22.47
C ALA A 284 -12.96 63.57 -23.34
N ARG A 285 -13.17 63.20 -24.61
CA ARG A 285 -12.12 62.61 -25.45
C ARG A 285 -12.36 62.81 -26.94
N SER A 286 -11.42 63.48 -27.58
CA SER A 286 -11.31 63.56 -29.05
C SER A 286 -10.02 62.92 -29.58
N ALA A 287 -8.95 62.92 -28.79
CA ALA A 287 -7.71 62.21 -29.09
C ALA A 287 -6.99 61.75 -27.81
N GLU A 288 -6.23 60.68 -27.93
CA GLU A 288 -5.34 60.14 -26.91
C GLU A 288 -3.93 60.03 -27.48
N VAL A 289 -2.92 60.42 -26.69
CA VAL A 289 -1.51 60.21 -26.99
C VAL A 289 -0.97 59.24 -25.96
N ILE A 290 -0.63 58.04 -26.41
CA ILE A 290 -0.17 56.92 -25.60
C ILE A 290 1.35 56.86 -25.71
N ILE A 291 2.04 56.98 -24.59
CA ILE A 291 3.48 56.79 -24.48
C ILE A 291 3.69 55.36 -24.01
N ALA A 292 4.14 54.50 -24.92
CA ALA A 292 4.48 53.12 -24.58
C ALA A 292 5.59 53.09 -23.51
N PRO A 293 5.54 52.12 -22.57
CA PRO A 293 6.54 51.98 -21.52
C PRO A 293 7.95 51.73 -22.06
#